data_AF-A0A9D8QX78-F1
#
_entry.id   AF-A0A9D8QX78-F1
#
_cell.length_a   1.000
_cell.length_b   1.000
_cell.length_c   1.000
_cell.angle_alpha   90.00
_cell.angle_beta   90.00
_cell.angle_gamma   90.00
#
_symmetry.space_group_name_H-M   'P 1'
#
loop_
_entity.id
_entity.type
_entity.pdbx_description
1 polymer ?
#
loop_
_entity_poly.entity_id
_entity_poly.type
_entity_poly.pdbx_seq_one_letter_code
_entity_poly.pdbx_strand_id
1 'polypeptide(L)'
;MKRIITAALAATLTIALLTFYNARTEIPAGADGPSYGVVRFDFDDYSDLTELSLFSSFGRGYSLMNGKLYTERSGEQKAVFKTETLTDFEMSAELFTPSDGAYIDGGFYFGINGDIGNNVDAINAYQICFLRSGGHNVLNGDYTDCTIRIYKFSYVNGVTNYTYLTEAPAYADMHPTMKLKIEDKTAYVYLDGNENPTITYVLDDYVGGRVGLRTFYCSMGFDDIEIYAESLPTDTASLSALCEKAAGLDENYTYESESALSSALIKAQEALSAKDQRMIDAAEKSLSKAIGGLIIKRSSIELDELISRASAVNESGYTANTYRSLVNAAKLAKACDKTDENAVSKAYALLNECIEDLTPKFIKGGSDQ
;
A
#
# COMPACT_ATOMS: atom_id res chain seq x y z
N MET A 1 -15.70 -20.82 -32.68
CA MET A 1 -15.30 -21.39 -31.36
C MET A 1 -14.06 -20.74 -30.76
N LYS A 2 -12.95 -20.48 -31.49
CA LYS A 2 -11.73 -19.85 -30.91
C LYS A 2 -11.92 -18.45 -30.29
N ARG A 3 -12.80 -17.59 -30.84
CA ARG A 3 -13.02 -16.22 -30.31
C ARG A 3 -13.82 -16.13 -29.01
N ILE A 4 -14.61 -17.15 -28.68
CA ILE A 4 -15.44 -17.16 -27.45
C ILE A 4 -14.61 -17.58 -26.23
N ILE A 5 -13.59 -18.43 -26.46
CA ILE A 5 -12.70 -18.91 -25.40
C ILE A 5 -11.75 -17.80 -24.92
N THR A 6 -11.27 -16.93 -25.83
CA THR A 6 -10.35 -15.84 -25.46
C THR A 6 -11.03 -14.75 -24.62
N ALA A 7 -12.27 -14.38 -24.94
CA ALA A 7 -13.03 -13.40 -24.16
C ALA A 7 -13.44 -13.94 -22.78
N ALA A 8 -13.79 -15.23 -22.70
CA ALA A 8 -14.07 -15.88 -21.42
C ALA A 8 -12.84 -15.98 -20.54
N LEU A 9 -11.66 -16.33 -21.08
CA LEU A 9 -10.42 -16.41 -20.31
C LEU A 9 -9.97 -15.04 -19.78
N ALA A 10 -10.06 -14.00 -20.62
CA ALA A 10 -9.78 -12.62 -20.22
C ALA A 10 -10.75 -12.15 -19.13
N ALA A 11 -12.07 -12.38 -19.29
CA ALA A 11 -13.06 -12.02 -18.29
C ALA A 11 -12.89 -12.80 -16.97
N THR A 12 -12.49 -14.07 -17.02
CA THR A 12 -12.27 -14.87 -15.80
C THR A 12 -10.99 -14.43 -15.07
N LEU A 13 -9.95 -14.01 -15.80
CA LEU A 13 -8.75 -13.42 -15.22
C LEU A 13 -9.04 -12.05 -14.60
N THR A 14 -9.82 -11.19 -15.29
CA THR A 14 -10.27 -9.90 -14.78
C THR A 14 -11.14 -10.04 -13.53
N ILE A 15 -12.08 -11.01 -13.50
CA ILE A 15 -12.94 -11.26 -12.34
C ILE A 15 -12.14 -11.86 -11.16
N ALA A 16 -11.18 -12.75 -11.41
CA ALA A 16 -10.30 -13.27 -10.38
C ALA A 16 -9.42 -12.15 -9.78
N LEU A 17 -8.85 -11.27 -10.61
CA LEU A 17 -8.13 -10.08 -10.12
C LEU A 17 -9.04 -9.13 -9.31
N LEU A 18 -10.27 -8.85 -9.77
CA LEU A 18 -11.20 -7.96 -9.05
C LEU A 18 -11.72 -8.53 -7.72
N THR A 19 -11.88 -9.85 -7.59
CA THR A 19 -12.43 -10.47 -6.37
C THR A 19 -11.39 -10.54 -5.26
N PHE A 20 -10.10 -10.71 -5.61
CA PHE A 20 -8.98 -10.74 -4.67
C PHE A 20 -8.52 -9.34 -4.23
N TYR A 21 -8.71 -8.31 -5.06
CA TYR A 21 -8.26 -6.94 -4.77
C TYR A 21 -8.91 -6.32 -3.51
N ASN A 22 -10.15 -6.70 -3.17
CA ASN A 22 -10.94 -6.06 -2.11
C ASN A 22 -10.40 -6.22 -0.66
N ALA A 23 -9.22 -6.81 -0.47
CA ALA A 23 -8.60 -6.98 0.84
C ALA A 23 -7.20 -6.36 0.87
N ARG A 24 -7.09 -5.21 1.57
CA ARG A 24 -5.90 -4.60 2.19
C ARG A 24 -5.55 -3.22 1.62
N THR A 25 -5.85 -2.23 2.45
CA THR A 25 -5.59 -0.80 2.24
C THR A 25 -4.67 -0.27 3.33
N GLU A 26 -3.35 -0.44 3.20
CA GLU A 26 -2.39 0.48 3.82
C GLU A 26 -1.23 0.73 2.84
N ILE A 27 -1.10 1.97 2.34
CA ILE A 27 0.07 2.40 1.57
C ILE A 27 1.04 3.09 2.53
N PRO A 28 2.31 2.65 2.61
CA PRO A 28 3.32 3.33 3.39
C PRO A 28 3.52 4.78 2.91
N ALA A 29 3.67 5.71 3.85
CA ALA A 29 3.92 7.11 3.55
C ALA A 29 5.32 7.30 2.92
N GLY A 30 5.39 7.74 1.66
CA GLY A 30 6.65 8.21 1.04
C GLY A 30 6.95 7.81 -0.41
N ALA A 31 6.05 7.11 -1.12
CA ALA A 31 6.34 6.61 -2.47
C ALA A 31 6.08 7.63 -3.60
N ASP A 32 7.09 8.45 -3.92
CA ASP A 32 7.16 9.17 -5.19
C ASP A 32 7.65 8.21 -6.31
N GLY A 33 6.73 7.44 -6.92
CA GLY A 33 6.91 6.62 -8.15
C GLY A 33 5.93 7.00 -9.28
N PRO A 34 5.93 6.44 -10.50
CA PRO A 34 4.86 6.64 -11.50
C PRO A 34 3.53 5.93 -11.14
N SER A 35 2.47 6.45 -11.73
CA SER A 35 1.06 6.37 -11.33
C SER A 35 0.28 5.37 -12.15
N TYR A 36 0.03 4.21 -11.58
CA TYR A 36 -0.39 3.05 -12.33
C TYR A 36 -1.40 2.23 -11.51
N GLY A 37 -2.16 1.33 -12.15
CA GLY A 37 -2.89 0.29 -11.44
C GLY A 37 -1.91 -0.57 -10.65
N VAL A 38 -2.33 -1.08 -9.49
CA VAL A 38 -1.46 -1.81 -8.55
C VAL A 38 -1.95 -3.23 -8.36
N VAL A 39 -1.05 -4.17 -8.15
CA VAL A 39 -1.35 -5.50 -7.61
C VAL A 39 -0.41 -5.75 -6.44
N ARG A 40 -0.95 -6.24 -5.33
CA ARG A 40 -0.23 -6.53 -4.09
C ARG A 40 -0.28 -8.01 -3.75
N PHE A 41 0.78 -8.54 -3.16
CA PHE A 41 0.85 -9.89 -2.60
C PHE A 41 1.65 -9.85 -1.29
N ASP A 42 0.96 -10.06 -0.17
CA ASP A 42 1.58 -9.97 1.16
C ASP A 42 1.99 -11.37 1.65
N PHE A 43 1.19 -12.40 1.38
CA PHE A 43 1.46 -13.77 1.84
C PHE A 43 1.57 -13.92 3.37
N ASP A 44 0.89 -13.06 4.13
CA ASP A 44 0.86 -13.04 5.60
C ASP A 44 0.36 -14.36 6.21
N ASP A 45 -0.56 -15.04 5.52
CA ASP A 45 -1.10 -16.31 5.99
C ASP A 45 -1.29 -17.37 4.89
N TYR A 46 -1.54 -18.61 5.32
CA TYR A 46 -1.63 -19.76 4.41
C TYR A 46 -2.79 -19.66 3.40
N SER A 47 -3.81 -18.83 3.64
CA SER A 47 -4.88 -18.60 2.68
C SER A 47 -4.43 -17.77 1.48
N ASP A 48 -3.45 -16.88 1.68
CA ASP A 48 -2.84 -16.06 0.62
C ASP A 48 -2.01 -16.91 -0.36
N LEU A 49 -1.57 -18.12 0.02
CA LEU A 49 -0.90 -19.04 -0.91
C LEU A 49 -1.79 -19.42 -2.12
N THR A 50 -3.11 -19.20 -2.04
CA THR A 50 -3.99 -19.35 -3.20
C THR A 50 -3.67 -18.36 -4.32
N GLU A 51 -3.05 -17.22 -4.01
CA GLU A 51 -2.59 -16.21 -4.97
C GLU A 51 -1.44 -16.72 -5.85
N LEU A 52 -0.71 -17.76 -5.43
CA LEU A 52 0.28 -18.44 -6.29
C LEU A 52 -0.37 -19.00 -7.58
N SER A 53 -1.70 -19.17 -7.60
CA SER A 53 -2.43 -19.53 -8.82
C SER A 53 -2.38 -18.45 -9.90
N LEU A 54 -2.08 -17.20 -9.54
CA LEU A 54 -1.86 -16.07 -10.45
C LEU A 54 -0.45 -16.07 -11.05
N PHE A 55 0.42 -16.97 -10.60
CA PHE A 55 1.78 -17.13 -11.11
C PHE A 55 1.88 -18.37 -12.00
N SER A 56 2.71 -18.25 -13.03
CA SER A 56 3.27 -19.39 -13.75
C SER A 56 4.54 -19.78 -13.02
N SER A 57 4.52 -20.93 -12.36
CA SER A 57 5.59 -21.30 -11.43
C SER A 57 6.39 -22.51 -11.92
N PHE A 58 7.71 -22.35 -11.96
CA PHE A 58 8.68 -23.44 -12.09
C PHE A 58 9.48 -23.56 -10.79
N GLY A 59 9.81 -24.80 -10.41
CA GLY A 59 10.48 -25.12 -9.14
C GLY A 59 9.51 -25.42 -7.98
N ARG A 60 8.37 -24.72 -7.85
CA ARG A 60 7.28 -24.92 -6.86
C ARG A 60 7.65 -25.06 -5.36
N GLY A 61 8.90 -24.90 -4.93
CA GLY A 61 9.33 -24.91 -3.54
C GLY A 61 8.94 -23.66 -2.74
N TYR A 62 7.81 -23.02 -3.08
CA TYR A 62 7.28 -21.87 -2.35
C TYR A 62 6.46 -22.34 -1.13
N SER A 63 6.68 -21.67 -0.01
CA SER A 63 6.02 -21.91 1.28
C SER A 63 5.94 -20.60 2.06
N LEU A 64 5.48 -20.63 3.31
CA LEU A 64 5.51 -19.46 4.19
C LEU A 64 6.55 -19.64 5.29
N MET A 65 7.27 -18.57 5.59
CA MET A 65 8.13 -18.46 6.76
C MET A 65 7.79 -17.14 7.47
N ASN A 66 7.25 -17.24 8.68
CA ASN A 66 6.87 -16.07 9.50
C ASN A 66 5.94 -15.07 8.78
N GLY A 67 4.96 -15.58 8.02
CA GLY A 67 4.02 -14.74 7.26
C GLY A 67 4.62 -14.11 5.99
N LYS A 68 5.74 -14.64 5.48
CA LYS A 68 6.37 -14.14 4.27
C LYS A 68 6.53 -15.27 3.25
N LEU A 69 6.38 -14.97 1.96
CA LEU A 69 6.61 -15.95 0.89
C LEU A 69 8.07 -16.39 0.91
N TYR A 70 8.31 -17.70 0.96
CA TYR A 70 9.65 -18.25 1.20
C TYR A 70 9.96 -19.42 0.28
N THR A 71 11.23 -19.54 -0.09
CA THR A 71 11.76 -20.71 -0.79
C THR A 71 12.95 -21.31 -0.06
N GLU A 72 12.93 -22.62 0.12
CA GLU A 72 14.08 -23.39 0.63
C GLU A 72 15.21 -23.42 -0.40
N ARG A 73 16.44 -23.65 0.09
CA ARG A 73 17.62 -23.82 -0.75
C ARG A 73 17.43 -25.00 -1.69
N SER A 74 17.06 -24.69 -2.92
CA SER A 74 16.79 -25.64 -3.98
C SER A 74 17.28 -25.07 -5.30
N GLY A 75 17.14 -25.82 -6.41
CA GLY A 75 17.47 -25.29 -7.73
C GLY A 75 16.70 -24.00 -8.07
N GLU A 76 16.76 -23.59 -9.32
CA GLU A 76 16.10 -22.35 -9.70
C GLU A 76 14.58 -22.39 -9.53
N GLN A 77 14.05 -21.33 -8.93
CA GLN A 77 12.66 -21.10 -8.62
C GLN A 77 12.22 -19.87 -9.42
N LYS A 78 11.13 -20.01 -10.18
CA LYS A 78 10.57 -18.91 -10.98
C LYS A 78 9.09 -18.79 -10.66
N ALA A 79 8.63 -17.61 -10.24
CA ALA A 79 7.21 -17.29 -10.13
C ALA A 79 6.92 -16.10 -11.03
N VAL A 80 6.35 -16.36 -12.20
CA VAL A 80 6.08 -15.30 -13.20
C VAL A 80 4.63 -14.91 -13.13
N PHE A 81 4.37 -13.64 -12.85
CA PHE A 81 3.02 -13.13 -12.72
C PHE A 81 2.29 -13.22 -14.08
N LYS A 82 1.05 -13.71 -14.06
CA LYS A 82 0.22 -13.87 -15.27
C LYS A 82 -0.39 -12.52 -15.64
N THR A 83 0.39 -11.71 -16.36
CA THR A 83 -0.05 -10.43 -16.90
C THR A 83 0.06 -10.39 -18.42
N GLU A 84 -0.58 -9.39 -19.00
CA GLU A 84 -0.18 -8.88 -20.32
C GLU A 84 1.24 -8.29 -20.26
N THR A 85 1.79 -7.96 -21.43
CA THR A 85 3.10 -7.30 -21.54
C THR A 85 3.09 -5.94 -20.84
N LEU A 86 4.03 -5.73 -19.92
CA LEU A 86 4.29 -4.44 -19.28
C LEU A 86 5.51 -3.80 -19.97
N THR A 87 5.41 -2.53 -20.35
CA THR A 87 6.52 -1.76 -20.92
C THR A 87 7.14 -0.87 -19.86
N ASP A 88 6.36 0.04 -19.29
CA ASP A 88 6.74 0.87 -18.14
C ASP A 88 5.99 0.38 -16.91
N PHE A 89 6.70 0.19 -15.81
CA PHE A 89 6.14 -0.35 -14.57
C PHE A 89 7.06 -0.07 -13.37
N GLU A 90 6.53 -0.21 -12.15
CA GLU A 90 7.31 -0.45 -10.95
C GLU A 90 7.02 -1.84 -10.37
N MET A 91 8.02 -2.44 -9.75
CA MET A 91 7.89 -3.66 -8.97
C MET A 91 8.74 -3.55 -7.71
N SER A 92 8.16 -3.83 -6.55
CA SER A 92 8.88 -3.86 -5.28
C SER A 92 8.57 -5.10 -4.46
N ALA A 93 9.47 -5.41 -3.55
CA ALA A 93 9.28 -6.39 -2.49
C ALA A 93 10.30 -6.11 -1.37
N GLU A 94 9.94 -6.43 -0.14
CA GLU A 94 10.92 -6.71 0.91
C GLU A 94 11.58 -8.05 0.63
N LEU A 95 12.90 -8.07 0.59
CA LEU A 95 13.68 -9.31 0.49
C LEU A 95 14.12 -9.71 1.89
N PHE A 96 14.09 -11.01 2.20
CA PHE A 96 14.65 -11.49 3.46
C PHE A 96 15.36 -12.83 3.32
N THR A 97 16.25 -13.09 4.27
CA THR A 97 16.92 -14.38 4.42
C THR A 97 16.60 -14.98 5.80
N PRO A 98 16.62 -16.31 5.96
CA PRO A 98 16.36 -16.93 7.27
C PRO A 98 17.50 -16.73 8.28
N SER A 99 18.69 -16.30 7.81
CA SER A 99 19.86 -16.03 8.64
C SER A 99 20.90 -15.22 7.84
N ASP A 100 21.69 -14.37 8.51
CA ASP A 100 22.76 -13.55 7.89
C ASP A 100 23.82 -14.36 7.13
N GLY A 101 23.95 -15.64 7.45
CA GLY A 101 24.81 -16.60 6.76
C GLY A 101 24.10 -17.45 5.71
N ALA A 102 22.93 -17.06 5.19
CA ALA A 102 22.28 -17.80 4.11
C ALA A 102 22.98 -17.53 2.76
N TYR A 103 22.87 -18.48 1.84
CA TYR A 103 23.13 -18.21 0.42
C TYR A 103 22.10 -17.21 -0.08
N ILE A 104 22.54 -16.22 -0.87
CA ILE A 104 21.69 -15.16 -1.42
C ILE A 104 21.94 -15.08 -2.91
N ASP A 105 20.90 -15.38 -3.68
CA ASP A 105 20.89 -15.25 -5.14
C ASP A 105 19.43 -15.26 -5.62
N GLY A 106 18.77 -14.10 -5.58
CA GLY A 106 17.39 -13.96 -6.02
C GLY A 106 16.98 -12.53 -6.23
N GLY A 107 15.71 -12.29 -6.56
CA GLY A 107 15.23 -10.97 -6.96
C GLY A 107 14.15 -11.08 -8.01
N PHE A 108 14.20 -10.19 -9.01
CA PHE A 108 13.12 -10.03 -9.98
C PHE A 108 13.53 -10.48 -11.38
N TYR A 109 12.59 -11.14 -12.07
CA TYR A 109 12.57 -11.21 -13.52
C TYR A 109 11.67 -10.11 -14.08
N PHE A 110 12.06 -9.54 -15.22
CA PHE A 110 11.26 -8.58 -15.95
C PHE A 110 11.54 -8.64 -17.46
N GLY A 111 10.66 -8.06 -18.27
CA GLY A 111 10.76 -8.19 -19.73
C GLY A 111 10.68 -9.63 -20.20
N ILE A 112 9.95 -10.48 -19.47
CA ILE A 112 9.84 -11.91 -19.77
C ILE A 112 9.00 -12.10 -21.03
N ASN A 113 9.62 -12.64 -22.07
CA ASN A 113 9.02 -12.87 -23.38
C ASN A 113 8.97 -14.35 -23.74
N GLY A 114 7.83 -14.82 -24.23
CA GLY A 114 7.62 -16.24 -24.55
C GLY A 114 7.47 -17.13 -23.31
N ASP A 115 7.59 -18.44 -23.53
CA ASP A 115 7.34 -19.45 -22.50
C ASP A 115 8.49 -19.58 -21.49
N ILE A 116 8.14 -20.01 -20.29
CA ILE A 116 9.10 -20.32 -19.22
C ILE A 116 9.47 -21.78 -19.36
N GLY A 117 10.75 -22.07 -19.59
CA GLY A 117 11.26 -23.42 -19.70
C GLY A 117 11.39 -24.11 -18.34
N ASN A 118 11.41 -25.45 -18.37
CA ASN A 118 11.52 -26.30 -17.17
C ASN A 118 12.98 -26.58 -16.75
N ASN A 119 13.94 -25.83 -17.26
CA ASN A 119 15.36 -25.98 -16.93
C ASN A 119 15.87 -24.72 -16.24
N VAL A 120 17.05 -24.84 -15.62
CA VAL A 120 17.79 -23.69 -15.09
C VAL A 120 18.04 -22.67 -16.21
N ASP A 121 17.79 -21.41 -15.92
CA ASP A 121 17.94 -20.23 -16.78
C ASP A 121 17.22 -20.34 -18.13
N ALA A 122 16.25 -21.25 -18.27
CA ALA A 122 15.48 -21.43 -19.49
C ALA A 122 14.38 -20.37 -19.60
N ILE A 123 14.79 -19.13 -19.83
CA ILE A 123 13.91 -17.96 -19.90
C ILE A 123 14.48 -16.91 -20.84
N ASN A 124 13.62 -16.17 -21.54
CA ASN A 124 13.99 -14.94 -22.24
C ASN A 124 13.50 -13.76 -21.38
N ALA A 125 14.40 -13.15 -20.63
CA ALA A 125 14.06 -12.10 -19.68
C ALA A 125 15.29 -11.28 -19.32
N TYR A 126 15.07 -10.12 -18.70
CA TYR A 126 16.07 -9.48 -17.87
C TYR A 126 15.88 -9.95 -16.43
N GLN A 127 16.99 -9.97 -15.68
CA GLN A 127 17.02 -10.31 -14.27
C GLN A 127 17.70 -9.18 -13.50
N ILE A 128 17.08 -8.74 -12.40
CA ILE A 128 17.76 -7.99 -11.35
C ILE A 128 17.91 -8.92 -10.16
N CYS A 129 19.15 -9.14 -9.77
CA CYS A 129 19.50 -10.07 -8.73
C CYS A 129 20.09 -9.33 -7.55
N PHE A 130 19.58 -9.59 -6.36
CA PHE A 130 20.24 -9.39 -5.08
C PHE A 130 21.02 -10.66 -4.74
N LEU A 131 22.33 -10.53 -4.54
CA LEU A 131 23.24 -11.65 -4.33
C LEU A 131 24.39 -11.27 -3.39
N ARG A 132 25.05 -12.27 -2.81
CA ARG A 132 26.32 -12.03 -2.08
C ARG A 132 27.36 -11.42 -3.02
N SER A 133 28.16 -10.45 -2.58
CA SER A 133 29.12 -9.74 -3.48
C SER A 133 30.12 -10.65 -4.18
N GLY A 134 30.51 -11.76 -3.53
CA GLY A 134 31.37 -12.79 -4.11
C GLY A 134 30.72 -13.66 -5.20
N GLY A 135 29.41 -13.56 -5.42
CA GLY A 135 28.65 -14.40 -6.35
C GLY A 135 28.07 -15.67 -5.72
N HIS A 136 27.30 -16.41 -6.52
CA HIS A 136 26.49 -17.55 -6.08
C HIS A 136 27.28 -18.74 -5.49
N ASN A 137 28.57 -18.89 -5.84
CA ASN A 137 29.41 -20.03 -5.42
C ASN A 137 30.27 -19.77 -4.18
N VAL A 138 30.17 -18.59 -3.56
CA VAL A 138 31.04 -18.29 -2.41
C VAL A 138 30.50 -18.96 -1.16
N LEU A 139 31.39 -19.65 -0.43
CA LEU A 139 31.06 -20.35 0.81
C LEU A 139 30.67 -19.33 1.89
N ASN A 140 29.80 -19.76 2.81
CA ASN A 140 29.41 -18.96 3.96
C ASN A 140 30.63 -18.45 4.73
N GLY A 141 30.80 -17.13 4.80
CA GLY A 141 31.77 -16.46 5.68
C GLY A 141 32.74 -15.48 4.99
N ASP A 142 32.91 -15.54 3.67
CA ASP A 142 33.96 -14.74 3.00
C ASP A 142 33.54 -13.31 2.64
N TYR A 143 32.24 -13.06 2.55
CA TYR A 143 31.66 -11.73 2.30
C TYR A 143 30.57 -11.48 3.33
N THR A 144 30.52 -10.29 3.90
CA THR A 144 29.46 -9.87 4.83
C THR A 144 28.48 -8.90 4.17
N ASP A 145 28.58 -8.72 2.86
CA ASP A 145 27.79 -7.79 2.06
C ASP A 145 27.18 -8.48 0.82
N CYS A 146 26.25 -7.77 0.21
CA CYS A 146 25.54 -8.11 -1.01
C CYS A 146 25.82 -7.10 -2.11
N THR A 147 25.43 -7.43 -3.33
CA THR A 147 25.40 -6.52 -4.46
C THR A 147 24.14 -6.79 -5.29
N ILE A 148 23.79 -5.82 -6.13
CA ILE A 148 22.73 -5.97 -7.11
C ILE A 148 23.37 -6.09 -8.49
N ARG A 149 22.95 -7.09 -9.27
CA ARG A 149 23.40 -7.29 -10.65
C ARG A 149 22.24 -7.37 -11.62
N ILE A 150 22.44 -6.80 -12.80
CA ILE A 150 21.50 -6.93 -13.92
C ILE A 150 22.07 -7.86 -14.99
N TYR A 151 21.27 -8.83 -15.40
CA TYR A 151 21.59 -9.76 -16.47
C TYR A 151 20.48 -9.75 -17.54
N LYS A 152 20.85 -10.11 -18.77
CA LYS A 152 19.92 -10.44 -19.86
C LYS A 152 20.05 -11.92 -20.20
N PHE A 153 18.96 -12.66 -20.12
CA PHE A 153 18.87 -14.07 -20.47
C PHE A 153 18.14 -14.26 -21.81
N SER A 154 18.62 -15.24 -22.58
CA SER A 154 17.95 -15.73 -23.76
C SER A 154 18.00 -17.26 -23.78
N TYR A 155 16.87 -17.86 -24.13
CA TYR A 155 16.72 -19.30 -24.24
C TYR A 155 16.16 -19.65 -25.61
N VAL A 156 17.02 -20.25 -26.44
CA VAL A 156 16.71 -20.58 -27.83
C VAL A 156 17.18 -22.00 -28.10
N ASN A 157 16.28 -22.85 -28.62
CA ASN A 157 16.58 -24.24 -29.01
C ASN A 157 17.28 -25.07 -27.92
N GLY A 158 16.87 -24.92 -26.66
CA GLY A 158 17.45 -25.69 -25.54
C GLY A 158 18.73 -25.13 -24.96
N VAL A 159 19.23 -24.01 -25.49
CA VAL A 159 20.47 -23.37 -25.03
C VAL A 159 20.15 -22.04 -24.37
N THR A 160 20.61 -21.89 -23.12
CA THR A 160 20.61 -20.62 -22.42
C THR A 160 21.89 -19.85 -22.75
N ASN A 161 21.73 -18.57 -23.08
CA ASN A 161 22.80 -17.58 -23.06
C ASN A 161 22.43 -16.47 -22.09
N TYR A 162 23.41 -15.93 -21.38
CA TYR A 162 23.24 -14.77 -20.52
C TYR A 162 24.34 -13.74 -20.76
N THR A 163 23.99 -12.47 -20.56
CA THR A 163 24.90 -11.34 -20.63
C THR A 163 24.82 -10.57 -19.32
N TYR A 164 25.97 -10.37 -18.67
CA TYR A 164 26.09 -9.43 -17.56
C TYR A 164 26.05 -8.00 -18.07
N LEU A 165 25.19 -7.16 -17.48
CA LEU A 165 24.98 -5.78 -17.91
C LEU A 165 25.65 -4.78 -16.98
N THR A 166 25.34 -4.84 -15.68
CA THR A 166 25.85 -3.89 -14.69
C THR A 166 25.71 -4.44 -13.26
N GLU A 167 26.41 -3.81 -12.31
CA GLU A 167 26.28 -4.07 -10.87
C GLU A 167 26.31 -2.79 -10.04
N ALA A 168 25.69 -2.84 -8.87
CA ALA A 168 25.78 -1.82 -7.84
C ALA A 168 27.03 -2.01 -6.96
N PRO A 169 27.49 -0.96 -6.26
CA PRO A 169 28.41 -1.11 -5.14
C PRO A 169 27.90 -2.10 -4.07
N ALA A 170 28.81 -2.56 -3.21
CA ALA A 170 28.46 -3.44 -2.10
C ALA A 170 27.43 -2.80 -1.15
N TYR A 171 26.55 -3.65 -0.62
CA TYR A 171 25.38 -3.32 0.16
C TYR A 171 25.36 -4.18 1.43
N ALA A 172 25.34 -3.55 2.60
CA ALA A 172 25.56 -4.26 3.85
C ALA A 172 24.33 -5.02 4.37
N ASP A 173 23.12 -4.52 4.09
CA ASP A 173 21.89 -5.12 4.60
C ASP A 173 21.50 -6.36 3.79
N MET A 174 21.14 -7.42 4.49
CA MET A 174 20.70 -8.71 3.95
C MET A 174 19.18 -8.77 3.73
N HIS A 175 18.45 -7.74 4.17
CA HIS A 175 16.99 -7.67 4.14
C HIS A 175 16.44 -6.38 3.50
N PRO A 176 16.90 -5.98 2.30
CA PRO A 176 16.46 -4.72 1.72
C PRO A 176 15.01 -4.75 1.25
N THR A 177 14.36 -3.60 1.29
CA THR A 177 13.25 -3.31 0.38
C THR A 177 13.85 -2.94 -0.98
N MET A 178 13.59 -3.75 -2.01
CA MET A 178 14.08 -3.50 -3.36
C MET A 178 12.94 -3.02 -4.27
N LYS A 179 13.14 -1.90 -4.97
CA LYS A 179 12.23 -1.42 -6.02
C LYS A 179 12.92 -1.34 -7.37
N LEU A 180 12.28 -1.90 -8.39
CA LEU A 180 12.61 -1.73 -9.80
C LEU A 180 11.59 -0.81 -10.45
N LYS A 181 12.03 0.27 -11.09
CA LYS A 181 11.22 1.08 -12.01
C LYS A 181 11.78 0.94 -13.42
N ILE A 182 10.91 0.59 -14.37
CA ILE A 182 11.19 0.69 -15.81
C ILE A 182 10.42 1.88 -16.37
N GLU A 183 11.14 2.81 -17.00
CA GLU A 183 10.56 3.97 -17.67
C GLU A 183 11.40 4.29 -18.90
N ASP A 184 10.76 4.31 -20.08
CA ASP A 184 11.40 4.57 -21.37
C ASP A 184 12.69 3.73 -21.57
N LYS A 185 12.53 2.41 -21.40
CA LYS A 185 13.61 1.40 -21.49
C LYS A 185 14.76 1.59 -20.51
N THR A 186 14.65 2.47 -19.52
CA THR A 186 15.67 2.64 -18.49
C THR A 186 15.23 1.91 -17.23
N ALA A 187 16.12 1.07 -16.69
CA ALA A 187 15.96 0.45 -15.40
C ALA A 187 16.56 1.34 -14.31
N TYR A 188 15.72 1.66 -13.32
CA TYR A 188 16.11 2.32 -12.08
C TYR A 188 15.88 1.35 -10.92
N VAL A 189 16.92 1.05 -10.16
CA VAL A 189 16.82 0.18 -8.99
C VAL A 189 17.06 1.01 -7.74
N TYR A 190 16.16 0.91 -6.77
CA TYR A 190 16.22 1.61 -5.49
C TYR A 190 16.26 0.58 -4.36
N LEU A 191 16.92 0.95 -3.27
CA LEU A 191 16.94 0.19 -2.03
C LEU A 191 16.47 1.05 -0.86
N ASP A 192 15.71 0.45 0.05
CA ASP A 192 15.34 0.98 1.37
C ASP A 192 14.76 2.41 1.31
N GLY A 193 13.91 2.65 0.32
CA GLY A 193 13.21 3.93 0.16
C GLY A 193 14.11 5.12 -0.21
N ASN A 194 15.36 4.89 -0.63
CA ASN A 194 16.26 5.96 -1.05
C ASN A 194 15.68 6.73 -2.25
N GLU A 195 15.77 8.06 -2.22
CA GLU A 195 15.28 8.93 -3.31
C GLU A 195 16.07 8.74 -4.62
N ASN A 196 17.38 8.47 -4.50
CA ASN A 196 18.26 8.28 -5.65
C ASN A 196 18.39 6.79 -6.00
N PRO A 197 18.34 6.43 -7.29
CA PRO A 197 18.51 5.04 -7.70
C PRO A 197 19.95 4.56 -7.46
N THR A 198 20.07 3.37 -6.88
CA THR A 198 21.32 2.62 -6.73
C THR A 198 21.89 2.16 -8.07
N ILE A 199 21.02 1.80 -9.03
CA ILE A 199 21.40 1.50 -10.41
C ILE A 199 20.52 2.33 -11.35
N THR A 200 21.14 2.95 -12.36
CA THR A 200 20.45 3.47 -13.55
C THR A 200 21.09 2.85 -14.78
N TYR A 201 20.31 2.15 -15.61
CA TYR A 201 20.84 1.42 -16.75
C TYR A 201 19.86 1.43 -17.94
N VAL A 202 20.35 1.81 -19.12
CA VAL A 202 19.55 1.84 -20.36
C VAL A 202 19.53 0.45 -21.00
N LEU A 203 18.35 -0.07 -21.30
CA LEU A 203 18.14 -1.40 -21.86
C LEU A 203 17.87 -1.30 -23.38
N ASP A 204 18.93 -1.31 -24.17
CA ASP A 204 18.88 -1.02 -25.62
C ASP A 204 17.80 -1.81 -26.40
N ASP A 205 17.65 -3.11 -26.11
CA ASP A 205 16.71 -4.01 -26.80
C ASP A 205 15.43 -4.30 -25.99
N TYR A 206 15.14 -3.54 -24.93
CA TYR A 206 13.95 -3.78 -24.12
C TYR A 206 12.67 -3.40 -24.87
N VAL A 207 11.72 -4.33 -24.90
CA VAL A 207 10.43 -4.20 -25.61
C VAL A 207 9.22 -4.44 -24.70
N GLY A 208 9.45 -4.56 -23.39
CA GLY A 208 8.44 -4.99 -22.43
C GLY A 208 8.39 -6.51 -22.24
N GLY A 209 7.59 -6.95 -21.28
CA GLY A 209 7.27 -8.35 -21.03
C GLY A 209 6.57 -8.53 -19.69
N ARG A 210 6.41 -9.79 -19.27
CA ARG A 210 5.89 -10.09 -17.92
C ARG A 210 6.97 -9.88 -16.86
N VAL A 211 6.57 -9.85 -15.60
CA VAL A 211 7.44 -9.73 -14.43
C VAL A 211 7.31 -10.95 -13.51
N GLY A 212 8.25 -11.15 -12.60
CA GLY A 212 8.21 -12.27 -11.68
C GLY A 212 9.31 -12.26 -10.64
N LEU A 213 9.23 -13.24 -9.73
CA LEU A 213 10.20 -13.48 -8.67
C LEU A 213 11.12 -14.63 -9.05
N ARG A 214 12.35 -14.59 -8.53
CA ARG A 214 13.35 -15.65 -8.74
C ARG A 214 14.18 -15.91 -7.49
N THR A 215 14.45 -17.18 -7.24
CA THR A 215 15.52 -17.64 -6.33
C THR A 215 16.36 -18.72 -7.01
N PHE A 216 17.64 -18.84 -6.66
CA PHE A 216 18.55 -19.86 -7.22
C PHE A 216 19.53 -20.36 -6.17
N TYR A 217 19.42 -21.64 -5.79
CA TYR A 217 20.32 -22.27 -4.81
C TYR A 217 20.50 -21.46 -3.51
N CYS A 218 19.46 -20.72 -3.14
CA CYS A 218 19.41 -19.86 -1.97
C CYS A 218 18.14 -20.11 -1.16
N SER A 219 18.21 -19.82 0.13
CA SER A 219 17.05 -19.76 1.01
C SER A 219 16.73 -18.28 1.22
N MET A 220 15.68 -17.80 0.60
CA MET A 220 15.23 -16.42 0.74
C MET A 220 13.74 -16.32 0.51
N GLY A 221 13.17 -15.20 0.91
CA GLY A 221 11.79 -14.89 0.67
C GLY A 221 11.53 -13.45 0.30
N PHE A 222 10.26 -13.20 0.06
CA PHE A 222 9.67 -11.98 -0.45
C PHE A 222 8.47 -11.65 0.42
N ASP A 223 8.30 -10.37 0.70
CA ASP A 223 7.14 -9.84 1.41
C ASP A 223 6.76 -8.49 0.80
N ASP A 224 5.54 -8.02 1.06
CA ASP A 224 4.98 -6.77 0.55
C ASP A 224 5.26 -6.58 -0.96
N ILE A 225 4.95 -7.61 -1.76
CA ILE A 225 5.24 -7.59 -3.18
C ILE A 225 4.21 -6.69 -3.87
N GLU A 226 4.67 -5.62 -4.50
CA GLU A 226 3.81 -4.70 -5.23
C GLU A 226 4.25 -4.58 -6.69
N ILE A 227 3.28 -4.51 -7.61
CA ILE A 227 3.51 -4.27 -9.04
C ILE A 227 2.58 -3.15 -9.49
N TYR A 228 3.16 -2.12 -10.08
CA TYR A 228 2.49 -0.93 -10.59
C TYR A 228 2.66 -0.84 -12.11
N ALA A 229 1.60 -0.89 -12.91
CA ALA A 229 1.64 -0.56 -14.34
C ALA A 229 0.29 0.01 -14.86
N GLU A 230 0.29 0.91 -15.85
CA GLU A 230 -0.95 1.59 -16.33
C GLU A 230 -1.99 0.59 -16.83
N SER A 231 -1.53 -0.55 -17.33
CA SER A 231 -2.36 -1.63 -17.85
C SER A 231 -2.98 -2.52 -16.76
N LEU A 232 -2.56 -2.38 -15.50
CA LEU A 232 -3.15 -3.11 -14.38
C LEU A 232 -4.48 -2.47 -13.95
N PRO A 233 -5.43 -3.26 -13.42
CA PRO A 233 -6.68 -2.74 -12.92
C PRO A 233 -6.47 -1.83 -11.70
N THR A 234 -7.38 -0.88 -11.49
CA THR A 234 -7.49 -0.07 -10.27
C THR A 234 -8.57 -0.61 -9.34
N ASP A 235 -8.41 -0.44 -8.03
CA ASP A 235 -9.52 -0.54 -7.08
C ASP A 235 -10.35 0.72 -7.15
N THR A 236 -11.65 0.58 -7.00
CA THR A 236 -12.50 1.73 -6.69
C THR A 236 -13.55 1.40 -5.64
N ALA A 237 -13.53 0.21 -5.03
CA ALA A 237 -14.59 -0.27 -4.15
C ALA A 237 -14.76 0.62 -2.92
N SER A 238 -13.67 0.87 -2.19
CA SER A 238 -13.65 1.73 -0.99
C SER A 238 -14.05 3.17 -1.32
N LEU A 239 -13.50 3.75 -2.38
CA LEU A 239 -13.87 5.10 -2.84
C LEU A 239 -15.34 5.19 -3.25
N SER A 240 -15.87 4.17 -3.94
CA SER A 240 -17.28 4.10 -4.35
C SER A 240 -18.21 4.06 -3.13
N ALA A 241 -17.90 3.22 -2.14
CA ALA A 241 -18.67 3.12 -0.91
C ALA A 241 -18.65 4.45 -0.12
N LEU A 242 -17.51 5.15 -0.08
CA LEU A 242 -17.43 6.49 0.51
C LEU A 242 -18.24 7.53 -0.26
N CYS A 243 -18.25 7.48 -1.60
CA CYS A 243 -19.08 8.36 -2.42
C CYS A 243 -20.57 8.16 -2.13
N GLU A 244 -21.02 6.91 -2.03
CA GLU A 244 -22.39 6.56 -1.66
C GLU A 244 -22.74 7.06 -0.25
N LYS A 245 -21.85 6.81 0.72
CA LYS A 245 -22.02 7.32 2.09
C LYS A 245 -22.16 8.84 2.10
N ALA A 246 -21.27 9.56 1.43
CA ALA A 246 -21.29 11.02 1.37
C ALA A 246 -22.57 11.56 0.73
N ALA A 247 -23.04 10.93 -0.35
CA ALA A 247 -24.28 11.31 -1.03
C ALA A 247 -25.54 11.07 -0.19
N GLY A 248 -25.48 10.16 0.80
CA GLY A 248 -26.59 9.86 1.70
C GLY A 248 -26.62 10.68 3.00
N LEU A 249 -25.68 11.61 3.21
CA LEU A 249 -25.68 12.46 4.40
C LEU A 249 -26.70 13.59 4.24
N ASP A 250 -27.71 13.61 5.13
CA ASP A 250 -28.85 14.54 5.08
C ASP A 250 -29.08 15.23 6.43
N GLU A 251 -28.01 15.72 7.05
CA GLU A 251 -28.13 16.59 8.23
C GLU A 251 -27.89 18.06 7.84
N ASN A 252 -28.39 18.97 8.67
CA ASN A 252 -28.17 20.39 8.49
C ASN A 252 -26.75 20.75 8.95
N TYR A 253 -25.77 20.62 8.07
CA TYR A 253 -24.37 20.97 8.35
C TYR A 253 -24.09 22.46 8.14
N THR A 254 -22.96 22.95 8.65
CA THR A 254 -22.49 24.31 8.37
C THR A 254 -22.06 24.45 6.91
N TYR A 255 -22.21 25.64 6.34
CA TYR A 255 -21.91 25.90 4.94
C TYR A 255 -20.48 25.50 4.54
N GLU A 256 -19.48 25.83 5.37
CA GLU A 256 -18.09 25.53 5.05
C GLU A 256 -17.79 24.03 5.10
N SER A 257 -18.38 23.29 6.03
CA SER A 257 -18.14 21.85 6.13
C SER A 257 -18.86 21.09 5.01
N GLU A 258 -20.06 21.52 4.64
CA GLU A 258 -20.80 21.01 3.48
C GLU A 258 -20.09 21.35 2.15
N SER A 259 -19.53 22.56 2.02
CA SER A 259 -18.74 22.98 0.85
C SER A 259 -17.46 22.15 0.71
N ALA A 260 -16.79 21.84 1.82
CA ALA A 260 -15.62 20.96 1.84
C ALA A 260 -15.98 19.53 1.42
N LEU A 261 -17.10 18.98 1.93
CA LEU A 261 -17.62 17.67 1.53
C LEU A 261 -17.95 17.64 0.04
N SER A 262 -18.71 18.62 -0.46
CA SER A 262 -19.10 18.71 -1.87
C SER A 262 -17.89 18.76 -2.80
N SER A 263 -16.89 19.57 -2.44
CA SER A 263 -15.64 19.68 -3.21
C SER A 263 -14.84 18.38 -3.22
N ALA A 264 -14.80 17.65 -2.09
CA ALA A 264 -14.12 16.37 -1.99
C ALA A 264 -14.87 15.27 -2.75
N LEU A 265 -16.21 15.26 -2.70
CA LEU A 265 -17.05 14.30 -3.39
C LEU A 265 -16.93 14.42 -4.92
N ILE A 266 -16.88 15.64 -5.46
CA ILE A 266 -16.66 15.84 -6.90
C ILE A 266 -15.32 15.21 -7.34
N LYS A 267 -14.24 15.49 -6.60
CA LYS A 267 -12.91 14.92 -6.89
C LYS A 267 -12.90 13.40 -6.77
N ALA A 268 -13.61 12.85 -5.78
CA ALA A 268 -13.77 11.42 -5.62
C ALA A 268 -14.50 10.79 -6.81
N GLN A 269 -15.60 11.39 -7.27
CA GLN A 269 -16.34 10.91 -8.44
C GLN A 269 -15.50 10.95 -9.73
N GLU A 270 -14.69 12.00 -9.91
CA GLU A 270 -13.74 12.07 -11.03
C GLU A 270 -12.69 10.95 -10.95
N ALA A 271 -12.15 10.69 -9.74
CA ALA A 271 -11.12 9.68 -9.51
C ALA A 271 -11.60 8.23 -9.71
N LEU A 272 -12.91 7.94 -9.61
CA LEU A 272 -13.46 6.59 -9.90
C LEU A 272 -13.17 6.10 -11.34
N SER A 273 -12.83 7.01 -12.25
CA SER A 273 -12.44 6.68 -13.63
C SER A 273 -10.93 6.77 -13.87
N ALA A 274 -10.15 7.10 -12.85
CA ALA A 274 -8.71 7.21 -12.96
C ALA A 274 -8.08 5.83 -13.20
N LYS A 275 -7.04 5.82 -14.04
CA LYS A 275 -6.17 4.65 -14.23
C LYS A 275 -5.00 4.62 -13.25
N ASP A 276 -4.94 5.61 -12.37
CA ASP A 276 -3.90 5.79 -11.38
C ASP A 276 -4.50 5.49 -10.01
N GLN A 277 -4.03 4.40 -9.38
CA GLN A 277 -4.51 4.02 -8.06
C GLN A 277 -4.27 5.13 -7.03
N ARG A 278 -3.20 5.90 -7.15
CA ARG A 278 -2.87 6.94 -6.17
C ARG A 278 -3.85 8.10 -6.21
N MET A 279 -4.40 8.41 -7.39
CA MET A 279 -5.48 9.41 -7.50
C MET A 279 -6.73 8.93 -6.78
N ILE A 280 -7.03 7.63 -6.86
CA ILE A 280 -8.16 7.01 -6.18
C ILE A 280 -7.95 7.06 -4.67
N ASP A 281 -6.80 6.59 -4.18
CA ASP A 281 -6.50 6.54 -2.75
C ASP A 281 -6.40 7.96 -2.13
N ALA A 282 -5.84 8.91 -2.87
CA ALA A 282 -5.78 10.32 -2.44
C ALA A 282 -7.18 10.94 -2.36
N ALA A 283 -8.06 10.61 -3.31
CA ALA A 283 -9.44 11.06 -3.29
C ALA A 283 -10.23 10.39 -2.15
N GLU A 284 -9.98 9.11 -1.88
CA GLU A 284 -10.56 8.37 -0.74
C GLU A 284 -10.20 9.02 0.58
N LYS A 285 -8.90 9.27 0.81
CA LYS A 285 -8.41 9.96 2.01
C LYS A 285 -9.00 11.35 2.16
N SER A 286 -9.10 12.09 1.05
CA SER A 286 -9.67 13.45 1.04
C SER A 286 -11.16 13.44 1.37
N LEU A 287 -11.93 12.52 0.78
CA LEU A 287 -13.36 12.37 1.04
C LEU A 287 -13.63 11.89 2.47
N SER A 288 -12.88 10.90 2.95
CA SER A 288 -12.96 10.42 4.33
C SER A 288 -12.69 11.55 5.33
N LYS A 289 -11.65 12.36 5.10
CA LYS A 289 -11.36 13.54 5.92
C LYS A 289 -12.50 14.57 5.87
N ALA A 290 -13.10 14.81 4.70
CA ALA A 290 -14.20 15.76 4.58
C ALA A 290 -15.46 15.27 5.32
N ILE A 291 -15.80 13.98 5.21
CA ILE A 291 -16.89 13.35 5.98
C ILE A 291 -16.64 13.49 7.48
N GLY A 292 -15.42 13.18 7.96
CA GLY A 292 -15.06 13.31 9.38
C GLY A 292 -14.97 14.76 9.88
N GLY A 293 -14.91 15.73 8.96
CA GLY A 293 -14.84 17.17 9.26
C GLY A 293 -16.19 17.88 9.23
N LEU A 294 -17.30 17.15 9.06
CA LEU A 294 -18.65 17.71 9.05
C LEU A 294 -19.04 18.27 10.42
N ILE A 295 -19.73 19.41 10.41
CA ILE A 295 -20.16 20.10 11.64
C ILE A 295 -21.65 20.39 11.51
N ILE A 296 -22.45 19.85 12.43
CA ILE A 296 -23.88 20.14 12.49
C ILE A 296 -24.09 21.61 12.80
N LYS A 297 -24.88 22.28 11.97
CA LYS A 297 -25.24 23.69 12.12
C LYS A 297 -26.07 23.90 13.38
N ARG A 298 -25.66 24.88 14.17
CA ARG A 298 -26.35 25.34 15.39
C ARG A 298 -26.57 26.83 15.36
N SER A 299 -27.66 27.26 15.96
CA SER A 299 -27.99 28.67 16.14
C SER A 299 -27.28 29.27 17.36
N SER A 300 -27.13 30.60 17.36
CA SER A 300 -26.60 31.33 18.52
C SER A 300 -27.48 31.16 19.77
N ILE A 301 -28.79 31.00 19.58
CA ILE A 301 -29.77 30.75 20.65
C ILE A 301 -29.49 29.41 21.33
N GLU A 302 -29.34 28.33 20.57
CA GLU A 302 -29.00 27.01 21.11
C GLU A 302 -27.68 27.05 21.88
N LEU A 303 -26.69 27.80 21.39
CA LEU A 303 -25.42 27.97 22.09
C LEU A 303 -25.56 28.73 23.41
N ASP A 304 -26.40 29.77 23.48
CA ASP A 304 -26.63 30.52 24.72
C ASP A 304 -27.37 29.69 25.77
N GLU A 305 -28.32 28.85 25.34
CA GLU A 305 -28.98 27.87 26.21
C GLU A 305 -27.98 26.85 26.78
N LEU A 306 -27.07 26.34 25.94
CA LEU A 306 -26.04 25.40 26.34
C LEU A 306 -25.03 26.03 27.32
N ILE A 307 -24.63 27.28 27.08
CA ILE A 307 -23.79 28.08 27.98
C ILE A 307 -24.46 28.25 29.35
N SER A 308 -25.77 28.49 29.37
CA SER A 308 -26.54 28.63 30.60
C SER A 308 -26.58 27.32 31.38
N ARG A 309 -26.81 26.20 30.70
CA ARG A 309 -26.74 24.84 31.30
C ARG A 309 -25.36 24.55 31.87
N ALA A 310 -24.29 24.81 31.11
CA ALA A 310 -22.92 24.61 31.56
C ALA A 310 -22.59 25.45 32.80
N SER A 311 -23.05 26.71 32.84
CA SER A 311 -22.81 27.62 33.97
C SER A 311 -23.57 27.22 35.24
N ALA A 312 -24.64 26.42 35.12
CA ALA A 312 -25.41 25.91 36.26
C ALA A 312 -24.81 24.63 36.88
N VAL A 313 -23.81 24.01 36.24
CA VAL A 313 -23.15 22.81 36.76
C VAL A 313 -22.36 23.14 38.03
N ASN A 314 -22.64 22.40 39.11
CA ASN A 314 -21.97 22.58 40.40
C ASN A 314 -20.65 21.77 40.47
N GLU A 315 -19.53 22.47 40.66
CA GLU A 315 -18.19 21.90 40.79
C GLU A 315 -18.08 20.75 41.82
N SER A 316 -18.84 20.84 42.91
CA SER A 316 -18.78 19.84 44.00
C SER A 316 -19.23 18.45 43.54
N GLY A 317 -20.04 18.34 42.49
CA GLY A 317 -20.55 17.07 41.97
C GLY A 317 -19.61 16.33 41.03
N TYR A 318 -18.57 16.98 40.50
CA TYR A 318 -17.75 16.45 39.40
C TYR A 318 -16.26 16.50 39.70
N THR A 319 -15.48 15.66 39.02
CA THR A 319 -14.02 15.68 39.16
C THR A 319 -13.45 17.04 38.74
N ALA A 320 -12.35 17.46 39.37
CA ALA A 320 -11.72 18.75 39.07
C ALA A 320 -11.28 18.86 37.60
N ASN A 321 -10.85 17.74 37.00
CA ASN A 321 -10.38 17.71 35.61
C ASN A 321 -11.51 17.98 34.63
N THR A 322 -12.60 17.21 34.68
CA THR A 322 -13.73 17.36 33.73
C THR A 322 -14.49 18.67 33.95
N TYR A 323 -14.60 19.12 35.20
CA TYR A 323 -15.19 20.43 35.51
C TYR A 323 -14.37 21.59 34.95
N ARG A 324 -13.04 21.53 35.06
CA ARG A 324 -12.15 22.54 34.46
C ARG A 324 -12.28 22.58 32.93
N SER A 325 -12.38 21.43 32.27
CA SER A 325 -12.63 21.37 30.82
C SER A 325 -13.95 22.04 30.45
N LEU A 326 -15.05 21.75 31.16
CA LEU A 326 -16.33 22.42 30.97
C LEU A 326 -16.23 23.94 31.13
N VAL A 327 -15.60 24.43 32.20
CA VAL A 327 -15.45 25.87 32.46
C VAL A 327 -14.66 26.55 31.34
N ASN A 328 -13.61 25.90 30.83
CA ASN A 328 -12.83 26.43 29.72
C ASN A 328 -13.63 26.46 28.42
N ALA A 329 -14.34 25.38 28.08
CA ALA A 329 -15.22 25.34 26.91
C ALA A 329 -16.32 26.40 26.99
N ALA A 330 -16.94 26.59 28.17
CA ALA A 330 -17.96 27.62 28.38
C ALA A 330 -17.41 29.04 28.21
N LYS A 331 -16.14 29.30 28.59
CA LYS A 331 -15.48 30.58 28.34
C LYS A 331 -15.25 30.82 26.85
N LEU A 332 -14.76 29.82 26.13
CA LEU A 332 -14.57 29.89 24.67
C LEU A 332 -15.91 30.13 23.95
N ALA A 333 -16.97 29.43 24.36
CA ALA A 333 -18.31 29.60 23.81
C ALA A 333 -18.91 30.99 24.06
N LYS A 334 -18.61 31.62 25.22
CA LYS A 334 -19.01 33.01 25.50
C LYS A 334 -18.25 34.03 24.66
N ALA A 335 -17.03 33.71 24.26
CA ALA A 335 -16.15 34.58 23.49
C ALA A 335 -16.26 34.38 21.97
N CYS A 336 -17.05 33.40 21.51
CA CYS A 336 -17.16 33.09 20.08
C CYS A 336 -17.86 34.23 19.32
N ASP A 337 -17.49 34.42 18.06
CA ASP A 337 -18.22 35.31 17.16
C ASP A 337 -19.59 34.69 16.85
N LYS A 338 -20.66 35.34 17.31
CA LYS A 338 -22.04 34.87 17.13
C LYS A 338 -22.59 35.15 15.73
N THR A 339 -21.87 35.92 14.92
CA THR A 339 -22.24 36.22 13.52
C THR A 339 -21.68 35.18 12.54
N ASP A 340 -20.68 34.41 12.96
CA ASP A 340 -20.11 33.29 12.22
C ASP A 340 -20.81 31.99 12.64
N GLU A 341 -21.64 31.42 11.77
CA GLU A 341 -22.39 30.18 12.05
C GLU A 341 -21.48 28.99 12.36
N ASN A 342 -20.28 29.01 11.80
CA ASN A 342 -19.27 27.97 11.90
C ASN A 342 -18.57 28.05 13.25
N ALA A 343 -18.24 29.27 13.70
CA ALA A 343 -17.74 29.54 15.04
C ALA A 343 -18.78 29.15 16.11
N VAL A 344 -20.05 29.50 15.90
CA VAL A 344 -21.16 29.11 16.79
C VAL A 344 -21.28 27.60 16.89
N SER A 345 -21.30 26.90 15.75
CA SER A 345 -21.50 25.44 15.72
C SER A 345 -20.31 24.69 16.33
N LYS A 346 -19.07 25.15 16.11
CA LYS A 346 -17.86 24.60 16.77
C LYS A 346 -17.87 24.82 18.27
N ALA A 347 -18.25 26.03 18.72
CA ALA A 347 -18.36 26.35 20.14
C ALA A 347 -19.44 25.50 20.81
N TYR A 348 -20.56 25.27 20.12
CA TYR A 348 -21.63 24.38 20.60
C TYR A 348 -21.12 22.95 20.75
N ALA A 349 -20.53 22.38 19.69
CA ALA A 349 -20.04 21.01 19.70
C ALA A 349 -19.05 20.76 20.84
N LEU A 350 -18.03 21.62 20.97
CA LEU A 350 -17.02 21.53 22.03
C LEU A 350 -17.63 21.63 23.43
N LEU A 351 -18.57 22.56 23.63
CA LEU A 351 -19.22 22.72 24.93
C LEU A 351 -20.12 21.52 25.26
N ASN A 352 -20.84 20.99 24.28
CA ASN A 352 -21.71 19.83 24.47
C ASN A 352 -20.91 18.58 24.82
N GLU A 353 -19.81 18.32 24.11
CA GLU A 353 -18.87 17.24 24.41
C GLU A 353 -18.35 17.35 25.85
N CYS A 354 -17.92 18.54 26.29
CA CYS A 354 -17.46 18.74 27.67
C CYS A 354 -18.57 18.54 28.72
N ILE A 355 -19.84 18.76 28.38
CA ILE A 355 -20.98 18.46 29.25
C ILE A 355 -21.21 16.95 29.33
N GLU A 356 -21.11 16.23 28.21
CA GLU A 356 -21.28 14.77 28.14
C GLU A 356 -20.13 14.03 28.86
N ASP A 357 -18.91 14.58 28.81
CA ASP A 357 -17.71 14.03 29.44
C ASP A 357 -17.59 14.30 30.95
N LEU A 358 -18.56 14.99 31.54
CA LEU A 358 -18.54 15.30 32.97
C LEU A 358 -18.54 14.02 33.82
N THR A 359 -17.42 13.76 34.49
CA THR A 359 -17.28 12.61 35.39
C THR A 359 -17.69 12.99 36.82
N PRO A 360 -18.69 12.32 37.44
CA PRO A 360 -19.08 12.57 38.82
C PRO A 360 -17.94 12.25 39.80
N LYS A 361 -17.88 12.98 40.92
CA LYS A 361 -17.06 12.58 42.06
C LYS A 361 -17.70 11.36 42.72
N PHE A 362 -16.96 10.26 42.83
CA PHE A 362 -17.37 9.16 43.71
C PHE A 362 -17.28 9.61 45.16
N ILE A 363 -18.43 9.92 45.76
CA ILE A 363 -18.54 10.04 47.20
C ILE A 363 -18.62 8.60 47.70
N LYS A 364 -17.55 8.08 48.32
CA LYS A 364 -17.67 6.88 49.16
C LYS A 364 -18.72 7.20 50.21
N GLY A 365 -19.88 6.57 50.11
CA GLY A 365 -20.91 6.68 51.13
C GLY A 365 -20.28 6.39 52.48
N GLY A 366 -20.42 7.34 53.40
CA GLY A 366 -20.21 7.06 54.81
C GLY A 366 -21.10 5.88 55.17
N SER A 367 -20.49 4.78 55.61
CA SER A 367 -21.19 3.90 56.52
C SER A 367 -21.07 4.56 57.88
N ASP A 368 -22.23 4.96 58.39
CA ASP A 368 -22.45 5.47 59.72
C ASP A 368 -21.93 4.51 60.81
N GLN A 369 -21.38 5.16 61.84
CA GLN A 369 -21.53 4.92 63.29
C GLN A 369 -21.69 3.48 63.84
#